data_AF-A0A453FWA4-F1
#
_entry.id   AF-A0A453FWA4-F1
#
_cell.length_a   1.000
_cell.length_b   1.000
_cell.length_c   1.000
_cell.angle_alpha   90.00
_cell.angle_beta   90.00
_cell.angle_gamma   90.00
#
_symmetry.space_group_name_H-M   'P 1'
#
loop_
_entity.id
_entity.type
_entity.pdbx_description
1 polymer ?
#
loop_
_entity_poly.entity_id
_entity_poly.type
_entity_poly.pdbx_seq_one_letter_code
_entity_poly.pdbx_strand_id
1 'polypeptide(L)'
;PATLAQVSLHHGGDDQSSYGVSVVDGFNVGLSVTPHEGRGNCPVLACRPSRYSDFFKSECPQAFTYAHDSPSLTHQCSAPRELKVIFCH
;
A
#
# COMPACT_ATOMS: atom_id res chain seq x y z
N PRO A 1 -8.72 10.59 12.05
CA PRO A 1 -7.59 9.68 11.80
C PRO A 1 -8.08 8.47 11.01
N ALA A 2 -7.48 8.18 9.85
CA ALA A 2 -7.90 7.06 9.00
C ALA A 2 -6.73 6.48 8.19
N THR A 3 -6.59 5.15 8.24
CA THR A 3 -5.70 4.40 7.35
C THR A 3 -6.34 4.31 5.95
N LEU A 4 -5.62 4.68 4.90
CA LEU A 4 -6.14 4.71 3.53
C LEU A 4 -5.47 3.66 2.63
N ALA A 5 -6.29 2.95 1.85
CA ALA A 5 -5.82 2.20 0.69
C ALA A 5 -5.85 3.11 -0.54
N GLN A 6 -4.72 3.30 -1.21
CA GLN A 6 -4.65 4.01 -2.49
C GLN A 6 -4.48 2.99 -3.60
N VAL A 7 -5.34 3.04 -4.62
CA VAL A 7 -5.31 2.13 -5.76
C VAL A 7 -5.58 2.92 -7.03
N SER A 8 -4.68 2.81 -8.00
CA SER A 8 -4.82 3.38 -9.33
C SER A 8 -4.60 2.28 -10.36
N LEU A 9 -5.66 1.93 -11.07
CA LEU A 9 -5.65 0.92 -12.12
C LEU A 9 -5.61 1.64 -13.47
N HIS A 10 -4.56 1.42 -14.26
CA HIS A 10 -4.53 1.89 -15.65
C HIS A 10 -4.99 0.78 -16.59
N HIS A 11 -5.71 1.17 -17.65
CA HIS A 11 -6.12 0.28 -18.73
C HIS A 11 -5.42 0.72 -20.02
N GLY A 12 -4.53 -0.11 -20.58
CA GLY A 12 -3.73 0.22 -21.77
C GLY A 12 -2.50 -0.67 -21.96
N GLY A 13 -1.67 -0.38 -22.98
CA GLY A 13 -0.65 -1.31 -23.50
C GLY A 13 0.34 -1.96 -22.51
N ASP A 14 0.59 -1.36 -21.34
CA ASP A 14 1.45 -1.91 -20.26
C ASP A 14 0.69 -2.27 -18.96
N ASP A 15 -0.63 -1.99 -18.89
CA ASP A 15 -1.55 -2.23 -17.75
C ASP A 15 -0.91 -2.00 -16.36
N GLN A 16 -0.14 -0.91 -16.21
CA GLN A 16 0.53 -0.62 -14.94
C GLN A 16 -0.51 -0.29 -13.87
N SER A 17 -0.43 -0.95 -12.72
CA SER A 17 -1.28 -0.69 -11.57
C SER A 17 -0.41 -0.25 -10.41
N SER A 18 -0.75 0.88 -9.80
CA SER A 18 -0.12 1.32 -8.56
C SER A 18 -1.09 1.14 -7.39
N TYR A 19 -0.56 0.65 -6.28
CA TYR A 19 -1.32 0.46 -5.05
C TYR A 19 -0.44 0.76 -3.84
N GLY A 20 -1.06 1.15 -2.74
CA GLY A 20 -0.38 1.69 -1.57
C GLY A 20 -1.23 1.67 -0.30
N VAL A 21 -0.57 1.69 0.86
CA VAL A 21 -1.19 1.98 2.16
C VAL A 21 -0.66 3.34 2.64
N SER A 22 -1.54 4.25 3.04
CA SER A 22 -1.17 5.58 3.55
C SER A 22 -1.73 5.81 4.95
N VAL A 23 -0.87 6.36 5.82
CA VAL A 23 -1.21 6.78 7.19
C VAL A 23 -1.00 8.28 7.39
N VAL A 24 -0.86 9.04 6.30
CA VAL A 24 -0.68 10.50 6.32
C VAL A 24 -1.83 11.19 7.07
N ASP A 25 -3.06 10.69 6.92
CA ASP A 25 -4.26 11.19 7.62
C ASP A 25 -4.47 10.55 9.00
N GLY A 26 -3.43 9.93 9.55
CA GLY A 26 -3.45 9.18 10.80
C GLY A 26 -3.75 7.69 10.59
N PHE A 27 -3.85 6.96 11.70
CA PHE A 27 -4.06 5.52 11.70
C PHE A 27 -5.25 5.15 12.58
N ASN A 28 -6.11 4.25 12.11
CA ASN A 28 -7.24 3.74 12.90
C ASN A 28 -7.36 2.21 12.86
N VAL A 29 -7.03 1.56 11.74
CA VAL A 29 -7.13 0.11 11.53
C VAL A 29 -5.92 -0.38 10.74
N GLY A 30 -5.40 -1.56 11.10
CA GLY A 30 -4.35 -2.24 10.33
C GLY A 30 -4.85 -2.66 8.96
N LEU A 31 -4.03 -2.52 7.93
CA LEU A 31 -4.43 -2.70 6.54
C LEU A 31 -3.34 -3.42 5.76
N SER A 32 -3.72 -4.37 4.90
CA SER A 32 -2.82 -4.93 3.90
C SER A 32 -3.44 -4.94 2.50
N VAL A 33 -2.60 -4.70 1.48
CA VAL A 33 -2.93 -4.82 0.06
C VAL A 33 -2.02 -5.88 -0.55
N THR A 34 -2.63 -6.96 -1.04
CA THR A 34 -1.93 -8.09 -1.66
C THR A 34 -2.33 -8.18 -3.13
N PRO A 35 -1.39 -7.99 -4.07
CA PRO A 35 -1.64 -8.24 -5.48
C PRO A 35 -1.63 -9.74 -5.78
N HIS A 36 -2.50 -10.18 -6.67
CA HIS A 36 -2.53 -11.52 -7.22
C HIS A 36 -2.38 -11.47 -8.75
N GLU A 37 -1.57 -12.38 -9.29
CA GLU A 37 -1.34 -12.55 -10.74
C GLU A 37 -0.75 -11.33 -11.47
N GLY A 38 -0.02 -10.45 -10.76
CA GLY A 38 0.69 -9.31 -11.37
C GLY A 38 2.08 -9.69 -11.90
N ARG A 39 2.58 -8.93 -12.89
CA ARG A 39 3.93 -9.07 -13.46
C ARG A 39 4.83 -7.92 -13.01
N GLY A 40 6.11 -8.22 -12.75
CA GLY A 40 7.09 -7.24 -12.31
C GLY A 40 7.26 -7.22 -10.79
N ASN A 41 7.47 -6.04 -10.20
CA ASN A 41 7.65 -5.90 -8.76
C ASN A 41 6.31 -5.58 -8.10
N CYS A 42 5.64 -6.62 -7.59
CA CYS A 42 4.33 -6.55 -6.95
C CYS A 42 4.45 -6.91 -5.46
N PRO A 43 5.02 -6.04 -4.60
CA PRO A 43 5.14 -6.34 -3.18
C PRO A 43 3.77 -6.34 -2.48
N VAL A 44 3.66 -7.12 -1.41
CA VAL A 44 2.55 -7.01 -0.47
C VAL A 44 2.80 -5.80 0.42
N LEU A 45 1.82 -4.91 0.53
CA LEU A 45 1.93 -3.71 1.36
C LEU A 45 1.09 -3.90 2.60
N ALA A 46 1.71 -4.00 3.77
CA ALA A 46 1.04 -4.27 5.03
C ALA A 46 1.42 -3.24 6.09
N CYS A 47 0.43 -2.86 6.90
CA CYS A 47 0.61 -1.96 8.03
C CYS A 47 -0.18 -2.47 9.24
N ARG A 48 0.53 -2.76 10.33
CA ARG A 48 -0.03 -3.33 11.56
C ARG A 48 -0.31 -2.24 12.61
N PRO A 49 -1.32 -2.44 13.48
CA PRO A 49 -1.57 -1.53 14.58
C PRO A 49 -0.50 -1.67 15.68
N SER A 50 0.10 -0.56 16.11
CA SER A 50 1.02 -0.50 17.27
C SER A 50 0.41 0.30 18.43
N ARG A 51 0.84 0.01 19.68
CA ARG A 51 0.23 0.55 20.92
C ARG A 51 0.65 1.97 21.29
N TYR A 52 1.77 2.44 20.75
CA TYR A 52 2.24 3.82 20.86
C TYR A 52 2.97 4.11 19.56
N SER A 53 2.92 5.35 19.11
CA SER A 53 3.49 5.90 17.89
C SER A 53 5.02 5.77 17.79
N ASP A 54 5.57 4.56 17.82
CA ASP A 54 6.95 4.31 17.43
C ASP A 54 7.00 4.38 15.90
N PHE A 55 7.10 5.65 15.47
CA PHE A 55 7.58 6.14 14.18
C PHE A 55 7.13 5.28 13.01
N PHE A 56 5.93 5.55 12.47
CA PHE A 56 5.15 4.86 11.41
C PHE A 56 5.93 4.07 10.32
N LYS A 57 7.21 4.36 10.11
CA LYS A 57 8.16 3.69 9.21
C LYS A 57 8.75 2.38 9.75
N SER A 58 8.88 2.18 11.07
CA SER A 58 9.42 0.92 11.63
C SER A 58 8.40 -0.22 11.62
N GLU A 59 7.13 0.10 11.83
CA GLU A 59 6.01 -0.87 11.82
C GLU A 59 5.43 -1.08 10.42
N CYS A 60 5.49 -0.05 9.58
CA CYS A 60 4.97 -0.08 8.21
C CYS A 60 6.03 0.46 7.23
N PRO A 61 7.14 -0.27 7.01
CA PRO A 61 8.25 0.20 6.17
C PRO A 61 7.86 0.42 4.70
N GLN A 62 6.70 -0.11 4.29
CA GLN A 62 6.17 0.02 2.94
C GLN A 62 4.89 0.88 2.87
N ALA A 63 4.47 1.50 3.97
CA ALA A 63 3.35 2.44 3.97
C ALA A 63 3.87 3.88 3.80
N PHE A 64 3.05 4.73 3.17
CA PHE A 64 3.30 6.17 3.10
C PHE A 64 3.04 6.79 4.47
N THR A 65 4.12 7.19 5.14
CA THR A 65 4.05 7.81 6.47
C THR A 65 4.02 9.34 6.40
N TYR A 66 4.40 9.91 5.26
CA TYR A 66 4.44 11.34 4.99
C TYR A 66 4.21 11.62 3.48
N ALA A 67 3.79 12.84 3.13
CA ALA A 67 3.47 13.22 1.75
C ALA A 67 4.66 13.13 0.77
N HIS A 68 5.88 13.21 1.28
CA HIS A 68 7.12 13.06 0.50
C HIS A 68 7.84 11.72 0.76
N ASP A 69 7.15 10.75 1.35
CA ASP A 69 7.76 9.46 1.62
C ASP A 69 8.08 8.74 0.31
N SER A 70 9.34 8.35 0.15
CA SER A 70 9.81 7.47 -0.93
C SER A 70 9.86 6.04 -0.36
N PRO A 71 9.29 5.03 -1.02
CA PRO A 71 9.21 4.92 -2.47
C PRO A 71 7.93 5.49 -3.06
N SER A 72 8.08 6.15 -4.20
CA SER A 72 6.97 6.51 -5.09
C SER A 72 6.16 5.26 -5.44
N LEU A 73 4.83 5.43 -5.56
CA LEU A 73 3.79 4.47 -6.01
C LEU A 73 4.13 3.63 -7.27
N THR A 74 5.30 3.85 -7.86
CA THR A 74 6.01 3.08 -8.89
C THR A 74 6.49 1.70 -8.41
N HIS A 75 5.66 0.92 -7.73
CA HIS A 75 5.80 -0.52 -7.88
C HIS A 75 5.31 -0.84 -9.28
N GLN A 76 6.24 -1.22 -10.17
CA GLN A 76 5.95 -1.64 -11.54
C GLN A 76 5.23 -3.00 -11.51
N CYS A 77 4.02 -3.00 -10.98
CA CYS A 77 3.13 -4.14 -10.98
C CYS A 77 2.18 -4.00 -12.17
N SER A 78 2.49 -4.72 -13.24
CA SER A 78 1.67 -4.75 -14.44
C SER A 78 0.58 -5.82 -14.32
N ALA A 79 -0.65 -5.43 -14.65
CA ALA A 79 -1.81 -6.29 -14.79
C ALA A 79 -2.09 -7.24 -13.60
N PRO A 80 -2.11 -6.78 -12.33
CA PRO A 80 -2.66 -7.61 -11.26
C PRO A 80 -4.12 -7.93 -11.58
N ARG A 81 -4.47 -9.22 -11.63
CA ARG A 81 -5.85 -9.65 -11.91
C ARG A 81 -6.76 -9.43 -10.72
N GLU A 82 -6.19 -9.41 -9.52
CA GLU A 82 -6.91 -9.21 -8.28
C GLU A 82 -6.03 -8.44 -7.29
N LEU A 83 -6.66 -7.53 -6.54
CA LEU A 83 -6.07 -6.87 -5.38
C LEU A 83 -6.90 -7.21 -4.14
N LYS A 84 -6.28 -7.87 -3.18
CA LYS A 84 -6.93 -8.23 -1.92
C LYS A 84 -6.61 -7.18 -0.86
N VAL A 85 -7.64 -6.48 -0.41
CA VAL A 85 -7.55 -5.51 0.69
C VAL A 85 -8.07 -6.15 1.97
N ILE A 86 -7.22 -6.27 2.99
CA ILE A 86 -7.54 -6.92 4.25
C ILE A 86 -7.42 -5.92 5.39
N PHE A 87 -8.50 -5.77 6.14
CA PHE A 87 -8.54 -4.96 7.36
C PHE A 87 -8.23 -5.83 8.58
N CYS A 88 -7.65 -5.22 9.61
CA CYS A 88 -7.24 -5.89 10.85
C CYS A 88 -6.19 -7.00 10.60
N HIS A 89 -5.26 -6.76 9.68
CA HIS A 89 -4.10 -7.62 9.42
C HIS A 89 -3.04 -7.55 10.54
#